data_AF-A0A2H0CTS9-F1
#
_entry.id   AF-A0A2H0CTS9-F1
#
_cell.length_a   1.000
_cell.length_b   1.000
_cell.length_c   1.000
_cell.angle_alpha   90.00
_cell.angle_beta   90.00
_cell.angle_gamma   90.00
#
_symmetry.space_group_name_H-M   'P 1'
#
loop_
_entity.id
_entity.type
_entity.pdbx_description
1 polymer ?
#
loop_
_entity_poly.entity_id
_entity_poly.type
_entity_poly.pdbx_seq_one_letter_code
_entity_poly.pdbx_strand_id
1 'polypeptide(L)'
;MRLLTSSYLKEGESIVNNAHGSLSEMERSRLAEVSEKVINLSGKLTDEEPDNYRNWILSGDAQLFVWALGRDTKSLENSLENYKNAQGASGGAHPLPFFLVAQVLVIQGEAEDAKLNLEKALALKNDYEEAGQLLSLIDE
;
A
#
# COMPACT_ATOMS: atom_id res chain seq x y z
N MET A 1 -7.04 23.18 6.18
CA MET A 1 -7.63 21.91 5.70
C MET A 1 -6.63 20.78 5.88
N ARG A 2 -6.30 20.48 7.14
CA ARG A 2 -5.54 19.31 7.61
C ARG A 2 -6.52 18.62 8.56
N LEU A 3 -6.75 17.30 8.44
CA LEU A 3 -7.26 16.38 9.50
C LEU A 3 -8.13 15.19 9.02
N LEU A 4 -8.34 14.94 7.72
CA LEU A 4 -9.12 13.76 7.30
C LEU A 4 -8.28 12.53 6.90
N THR A 5 -7.02 12.68 6.52
CA THR A 5 -6.17 11.54 6.10
C THR A 5 -5.50 10.81 7.27
N SER A 6 -5.23 11.50 8.39
CA SER A 6 -4.48 10.92 9.50
C SER A 6 -5.29 9.98 10.41
N SER A 7 -6.62 10.06 10.44
CA SER A 7 -7.44 9.18 11.29
C SER A 7 -7.65 7.80 10.65
N TYR A 8 -7.87 7.74 9.33
CA TYR A 8 -8.04 6.47 8.61
C TYR A 8 -6.73 5.67 8.51
N LEU A 9 -5.59 6.34 8.34
CA LEU A 9 -4.28 5.70 8.36
C LEU A 9 -3.93 5.12 9.74
N LYS A 10 -4.26 5.82 10.84
CA LYS A 10 -4.03 5.32 12.21
C LYS A 10 -4.93 4.14 12.59
N GLU A 11 -6.18 4.13 12.12
CA GLU A 11 -7.04 2.95 12.29
C GLU A 11 -6.52 1.77 11.45
N GLY A 12 -6.04 2.00 10.23
CA GLY A 12 -5.39 0.99 9.40
C GLY A 12 -4.10 0.42 10.02
N GLU A 13 -3.22 1.27 10.57
CA GLU A 13 -2.00 0.85 11.27
C GLU A 13 -2.29 0.04 12.54
N SER A 14 -3.34 0.39 13.29
CA SER A 14 -3.79 -0.38 14.47
C SER A 14 -4.35 -1.76 14.11
N ILE A 15 -4.89 -1.92 12.89
CA ILE A 15 -5.43 -3.18 12.37
C ILE A 15 -4.30 -4.09 11.90
N VAL A 16 -3.27 -3.53 11.26
CA VAL A 16 -2.08 -4.27 10.81
C VAL A 16 -1.22 -4.74 11.99
N ASN A 17 -1.08 -3.92 13.04
CA ASN A 17 -0.22 -4.24 14.19
C ASN A 17 -0.80 -5.26 15.20
N ASN A 18 -2.07 -5.69 15.07
CA ASN A 18 -2.72 -6.66 15.98
C ASN A 18 -2.88 -8.08 15.41
N ALA A 19 -2.25 -8.40 14.28
CA ALA A 19 -2.45 -9.67 13.60
C ALA A 19 -1.61 -10.82 14.18
N HIS A 20 -1.90 -11.23 15.41
CA HIS A 20 -1.90 -12.64 15.82
C HIS A 20 -3.24 -13.04 16.49
N GLY A 21 -4.28 -12.18 16.42
CA GLY A 21 -5.60 -12.43 17.02
C GLY A 21 -6.73 -11.66 16.34
N SER A 22 -7.01 -12.04 15.09
CA SER A 22 -8.20 -11.80 14.25
C SER A 22 -9.15 -10.64 14.59
N LEU A 23 -9.26 -9.66 13.68
CA LEU A 23 -10.44 -8.81 13.53
C LEU A 23 -11.73 -9.64 13.65
N SER A 24 -12.68 -9.16 14.45
CA SER A 24 -14.05 -9.67 14.50
C SER A 24 -14.74 -9.54 13.14
N GLU A 25 -15.81 -10.32 12.93
CA GLU A 25 -16.57 -10.24 11.68
C GLU A 25 -17.16 -8.83 11.43
N MET A 26 -17.51 -8.13 12.50
CA MET A 26 -17.97 -6.74 12.44
C MET A 26 -16.85 -5.80 11.97
N GLU A 27 -15.63 -5.96 12.49
CA GLU A 27 -14.47 -5.17 12.08
C GLU A 27 -14.06 -5.47 10.64
N ARG A 28 -14.10 -6.74 10.21
CA ARG A 28 -13.86 -7.15 8.82
C ARG A 28 -14.87 -6.54 7.86
N SER A 29 -16.16 -6.57 8.24
CA SER A 29 -17.23 -5.95 7.46
C SER A 29 -17.08 -4.44 7.36
N ARG A 30 -16.75 -3.78 8.48
CA ARG A 30 -16.50 -2.34 8.50
C ARG A 30 -15.27 -1.96 7.67
N LEU A 31 -14.18 -2.72 7.76
CA LEU A 31 -12.97 -2.49 6.97
C LEU A 31 -13.25 -2.65 5.47
N ALA A 32 -14.05 -3.65 5.08
CA ALA A 32 -14.45 -3.81 3.68
C ALA A 32 -15.29 -2.63 3.17
N GLU A 33 -16.30 -2.20 3.93
CA GLU A 33 -17.14 -1.05 3.56
C GLU A 33 -16.30 0.24 3.41
N VAL A 34 -15.37 0.46 4.34
CA VAL A 34 -14.45 1.61 4.29
C VAL A 34 -13.54 1.51 3.07
N SER A 35 -13.00 0.31 2.78
CA SER A 35 -12.11 0.10 1.63
C SER A 35 -12.82 0.36 0.31
N GLU A 36 -14.06 -0.11 0.14
CA GLU A 36 -14.88 0.17 -1.05
C GLU A 36 -15.14 1.67 -1.24
N LYS A 37 -15.42 2.40 -0.16
CA LYS A 37 -15.58 3.87 -0.21
C LYS A 37 -14.29 4.56 -0.60
N VAL A 38 -13.15 4.13 -0.04
CA VAL A 38 -11.82 4.69 -0.37
C VAL A 38 -11.47 4.41 -1.83
N ILE A 39 -11.70 3.20 -2.35
CA ILE A 39 -11.47 2.86 -3.77
C ILE A 39 -12.29 3.78 -4.68
N ASN A 40 -13.57 3.96 -4.40
CA ASN A 40 -14.43 4.83 -5.21
C ASN A 40 -14.04 6.32 -5.15
N LEU A 41 -13.63 6.81 -3.97
CA LEU A 41 -13.21 8.19 -3.80
C LEU A 41 -11.84 8.45 -4.43
N SER A 42 -10.88 7.59 -4.17
CA SER A 42 -9.52 7.69 -4.73
C SER A 42 -9.55 7.58 -6.25
N GLY A 43 -10.39 6.72 -6.84
CA GLY A 43 -10.59 6.65 -8.30
C GLY A 43 -11.02 7.98 -8.91
N LYS A 44 -11.99 8.68 -8.28
CA LYS A 44 -12.38 10.03 -8.72
C LYS A 44 -11.25 11.04 -8.58
N LEU A 45 -10.50 10.96 -7.47
CA LEU A 45 -9.37 11.85 -7.23
C LEU A 45 -8.20 11.57 -8.20
N THR A 46 -7.99 10.34 -8.64
CA THR A 46 -6.98 10.02 -9.67
C THR A 46 -7.42 10.47 -11.06
N ASP A 47 -8.72 10.47 -11.36
CA ASP A 47 -9.24 11.04 -12.61
C ASP A 47 -9.07 12.57 -12.66
N GLU A 48 -9.26 13.25 -11.52
CA GLU A 48 -9.12 14.71 -11.40
C GLU A 48 -7.66 15.16 -11.25
N GLU A 49 -6.86 14.42 -10.49
CA GLU A 49 -5.46 14.73 -10.16
C GLU A 49 -4.54 13.51 -10.39
N PRO A 50 -4.30 13.11 -11.65
CA PRO A 50 -3.53 11.90 -11.96
C PRO A 50 -2.07 11.97 -11.50
N ASP A 51 -1.50 13.18 -11.39
CA ASP A 51 -0.12 13.39 -10.94
C ASP A 51 0.03 13.38 -9.41
N ASN A 52 -1.09 13.32 -8.67
CA ASN A 52 -1.06 13.23 -7.22
C ASN A 52 -0.87 11.77 -6.79
N TYR A 53 0.39 11.35 -6.68
CA TYR A 53 0.76 9.97 -6.32
C TYR A 53 0.10 9.45 -5.03
N ARG A 54 -0.33 10.34 -4.12
CA ARG A 54 -0.99 9.94 -2.88
C ARG A 54 -2.39 9.36 -3.13
N ASN A 55 -3.08 9.81 -4.18
CA ASN A 55 -4.40 9.28 -4.55
C ASN A 55 -4.25 7.82 -5.00
N TRP A 56 -3.21 7.53 -5.79
CA TRP A 56 -2.84 6.17 -6.18
C TRP A 56 -2.47 5.29 -4.99
N ILE A 57 -1.67 5.80 -4.03
CA ILE A 57 -1.37 5.05 -2.79
C ILE A 57 -2.64 4.71 -2.01
N LEU A 58 -3.55 5.68 -1.82
CA LEU A 58 -4.81 5.46 -1.09
C LEU A 58 -5.67 4.35 -1.72
N SER A 59 -5.74 4.33 -3.06
CA SER A 59 -6.41 3.26 -3.81
C SER A 59 -5.71 1.92 -3.61
N GLY A 60 -4.37 1.90 -3.70
CA GLY A 60 -3.55 0.70 -3.52
C GLY A 60 -3.70 0.08 -2.12
N ASP A 61 -3.70 0.91 -1.07
CA ASP A 61 -3.87 0.46 0.32
C ASP A 61 -5.26 -0.18 0.53
N ALA A 62 -6.31 0.46 0.00
CA ALA A 62 -7.66 -0.06 0.12
C ALA A 62 -7.84 -1.39 -0.61
N GLN A 63 -7.24 -1.53 -1.80
CA GLN A 63 -7.22 -2.80 -2.55
C GLN A 63 -6.43 -3.88 -1.79
N LEU A 64 -5.31 -3.54 -1.16
CA LEU A 64 -4.54 -4.48 -0.34
C LEU A 64 -5.36 -4.99 0.86
N PHE A 65 -6.15 -4.12 1.51
CA PHE A 65 -7.05 -4.54 2.58
C PHE A 65 -8.18 -5.46 2.08
N VAL A 66 -8.76 -5.20 0.91
CA VAL A 66 -9.76 -6.09 0.31
C VAL A 66 -9.17 -7.49 0.05
N TRP A 67 -7.94 -7.55 -0.47
CA TRP A 67 -7.23 -8.81 -0.64
C TRP A 67 -6.94 -9.51 0.69
N ALA A 68 -6.43 -8.79 1.68
CA ALA A 68 -6.09 -9.35 3.00
C ALA A 68 -7.32 -9.88 3.76
N LEU A 69 -8.51 -9.34 3.46
CA LEU A 69 -9.79 -9.86 3.95
C LEU A 69 -10.27 -11.12 3.22
N GLY A 70 -9.58 -11.55 2.17
CA GLY A 70 -9.94 -12.73 1.35
C GLY A 70 -11.17 -12.51 0.47
N ARG A 71 -11.55 -11.26 0.19
CA ARG A 71 -12.78 -10.93 -0.55
C ARG A 71 -12.61 -10.97 -2.06
N ASP A 72 -11.43 -10.59 -2.55
CA ASP A 72 -11.12 -10.61 -3.98
C ASP A 72 -9.61 -10.78 -4.20
N THR A 73 -9.24 -11.82 -4.93
CA THR A 73 -7.84 -12.11 -5.26
C THR A 73 -7.26 -11.10 -6.24
N LYS A 74 -8.10 -10.52 -7.11
CA LYS A 74 -7.68 -9.50 -8.08
C LYS A 74 -7.29 -8.19 -7.39
N SER A 75 -7.77 -7.95 -6.18
CA SER A 75 -7.44 -6.75 -5.42
C SER A 75 -5.95 -6.65 -5.10
N LEU A 76 -5.20 -7.76 -5.03
CA LEU A 76 -3.73 -7.70 -4.90
C LEU A 76 -3.05 -7.14 -6.15
N GLU A 77 -3.49 -7.59 -7.34
CA GLU A 77 -3.00 -7.09 -8.63
C GLU A 77 -3.34 -5.61 -8.81
N ASN A 78 -4.57 -5.22 -8.46
CA ASN A 78 -5.00 -3.82 -8.49
C ASN A 78 -4.15 -2.98 -7.53
N SER A 79 -3.83 -3.49 -6.33
CA SER A 79 -2.97 -2.79 -5.37
C SER A 79 -1.59 -2.51 -5.96
N LEU A 80 -0.96 -3.54 -6.56
CA LEU A 80 0.32 -3.41 -7.25
C LEU A 80 0.28 -2.36 -8.37
N GLU A 81 -0.75 -2.41 -9.22
CA GLU A 81 -0.92 -1.46 -10.31
C GLU A 81 -1.02 -0.02 -9.79
N ASN A 82 -1.81 0.21 -8.74
CA ASN A 82 -1.94 1.51 -8.12
C ASN A 82 -0.61 2.01 -7.55
N TYR A 83 0.17 1.17 -6.87
CA TYR A 83 1.49 1.59 -6.38
C TYR A 83 2.49 1.86 -7.52
N LYS A 84 2.44 1.11 -8.63
CA LYS A 84 3.24 1.42 -9.85
C LYS A 84 2.83 2.76 -10.47
N ASN A 85 1.53 3.07 -10.51
CA ASN A 85 1.04 4.39 -10.95
C ASN A 85 1.53 5.49 -10.00
N ALA A 86 1.56 5.24 -8.68
CA ALA A 86 2.13 6.17 -7.71
C ALA A 86 3.64 6.41 -7.94
N GLN A 87 4.40 5.38 -8.32
CA GLN A 87 5.82 5.54 -8.70
C GLN A 87 5.95 6.52 -9.87
N GLY A 88 5.15 6.32 -10.93
CA GLY A 88 5.12 7.20 -12.11
C GLY A 88 4.72 8.63 -11.77
N ALA A 89 3.61 8.81 -11.05
CA ALA A 89 3.09 10.12 -10.65
C ALA A 89 4.05 10.89 -9.71
N SER A 90 4.83 10.17 -8.89
CA SER A 90 5.85 10.80 -8.03
C SER A 90 7.11 11.24 -8.79
N GLY A 91 7.20 10.98 -10.09
CA GLY A 91 8.40 11.21 -10.90
C GLY A 91 9.60 10.36 -10.46
N GLY A 92 9.35 9.25 -9.75
CA GLY A 92 10.39 8.41 -9.15
C GLY A 92 11.20 9.10 -8.05
N ALA A 93 10.76 10.25 -7.53
CA ALA A 93 11.50 11.03 -6.54
C ALA A 93 11.12 10.70 -5.08
N HIS A 94 10.12 9.84 -4.87
CA HIS A 94 9.62 9.51 -3.55
C HIS A 94 9.87 8.04 -3.22
N PRO A 95 10.44 7.70 -2.05
CA PRO A 95 10.81 6.31 -1.73
C PRO A 95 9.59 5.42 -1.44
N LEU A 96 8.52 5.99 -0.89
CA LEU A 96 7.35 5.24 -0.43
C LEU A 96 6.68 4.39 -1.54
N PRO A 97 6.37 4.90 -2.75
CA PRO A 97 5.85 4.06 -3.84
C PRO A 97 6.74 2.85 -4.21
N PHE A 98 8.06 2.96 -4.11
CA PHE A 98 8.96 1.84 -4.35
C PHE A 98 8.85 0.80 -3.23
N PHE A 99 8.85 1.24 -1.98
CA PHE A 99 8.65 0.36 -0.84
C PHE A 99 7.31 -0.39 -0.88
N LEU A 100 6.21 0.29 -1.21
CA LEU A 100 4.87 -0.33 -1.30
C LEU A 100 4.77 -1.35 -2.44
N VAL A 101 5.38 -1.08 -3.60
CA VAL A 101 5.49 -2.09 -4.67
C VAL A 101 6.26 -3.31 -4.19
N ALA A 102 7.39 -3.11 -3.49
CA ALA A 102 8.17 -4.23 -2.97
C ALA A 102 7.37 -5.11 -1.99
N GLN A 103 6.56 -4.51 -1.11
CA GLN A 103 5.71 -5.28 -0.19
C GLN A 103 4.75 -6.21 -0.92
N VAL A 104 4.10 -5.73 -1.98
CA VAL A 104 3.17 -6.55 -2.77
C VAL A 104 3.90 -7.64 -3.54
N LEU A 105 5.09 -7.33 -4.09
CA LEU A 105 5.92 -8.31 -4.79
C LEU A 105 6.41 -9.43 -3.86
N VAL A 106 6.76 -9.12 -2.61
CA VAL A 106 7.08 -10.14 -1.60
C VAL A 106 5.89 -11.07 -1.36
N ILE A 107 4.68 -10.52 -1.23
CA ILE A 107 3.44 -11.30 -1.07
C ILE A 107 3.22 -12.23 -2.27
N GLN A 108 3.54 -11.78 -3.48
CA GLN A 108 3.42 -12.55 -4.72
C GLN A 108 4.56 -13.57 -4.93
N GLY A 109 5.61 -13.53 -4.12
CA GLY A 109 6.80 -14.37 -4.27
C GLY A 109 7.78 -13.87 -5.33
N GLU A 110 7.62 -12.64 -5.82
CA GLU A 110 8.49 -11.99 -6.81
C GLU A 110 9.70 -11.32 -6.12
N ALA A 111 10.54 -12.15 -5.49
CA ALA A 111 11.63 -11.69 -4.62
C ALA A 111 12.64 -10.76 -5.33
N GLU A 112 13.06 -11.09 -6.55
CA GLU A 112 14.04 -10.30 -7.30
C GLU A 112 13.52 -8.89 -7.63
N ASP A 113 12.27 -8.79 -8.10
CA ASP A 113 11.65 -7.50 -8.38
C ASP A 113 11.38 -6.70 -7.09
N ALA A 114 11.09 -7.38 -5.98
CA ALA A 114 10.98 -6.74 -4.68
C ALA A 114 12.31 -6.11 -4.25
N LYS A 115 13.43 -6.84 -4.36
CA LYS A 115 14.78 -6.32 -4.05
C LYS A 115 15.10 -5.07 -4.86
N LEU A 116 14.88 -5.10 -6.17
CA LEU A 116 15.11 -3.94 -7.04
C LEU A 116 14.31 -2.70 -6.60
N ASN A 117 13.09 -2.87 -6.10
CA ASN A 117 12.28 -1.77 -5.59
C ASN A 117 12.77 -1.28 -4.21
N LEU A 118 13.20 -2.19 -3.33
CA LEU A 118 13.76 -1.82 -2.02
C LEU A 118 15.07 -1.06 -2.14
N GLU A 119 15.96 -1.51 -3.04
CA GLU A 119 17.20 -0.80 -3.36
C GLU A 119 16.93 0.62 -3.87
N LYS A 120 15.91 0.81 -4.72
CA LYS A 120 15.49 2.15 -5.17
C LYS A 120 14.95 2.99 -4.02
N ALA A 121 14.13 2.41 -3.14
CA ALA A 121 13.61 3.11 -1.97
C ALA A 121 14.75 3.58 -1.04
N LEU A 122 15.75 2.72 -0.81
CA LEU A 122 16.95 3.02 -0.03
C LEU A 122 17.84 4.05 -0.72
N ALA A 123 18.01 4.00 -2.04
CA ALA A 123 18.77 5.00 -2.78
C ALA A 123 18.15 6.41 -2.69
N LEU A 124 16.82 6.50 -2.60
CA LEU A 124 16.09 7.76 -2.41
C LEU A 124 16.10 8.23 -0.95
N LYS A 125 16.12 7.29 0.00
CA LYS A 125 16.18 7.54 1.44
C LYS A 125 17.04 6.46 2.11
N ASN A 126 18.32 6.78 2.33
CA ASN A 126 19.30 5.82 2.85
C ASN A 126 18.94 5.27 4.25
N ASP A 127 18.21 6.04 5.05
CA ASP A 127 17.74 5.68 6.40
C ASP A 127 16.28 5.20 6.39
N TYR A 128 15.82 4.61 5.29
CA TYR A 128 14.49 4.00 5.24
C TYR A 128 14.52 2.61 5.93
N GLU A 129 14.47 2.64 7.26
CA GLU A 129 14.61 1.46 8.13
C GLU A 129 13.72 0.29 7.70
N GLU A 130 12.44 0.55 7.41
CA GLU A 130 11.49 -0.49 7.00
C GLU A 130 11.89 -1.16 5.68
N ALA A 131 12.45 -0.40 4.73
CA ALA A 131 12.94 -0.95 3.47
C ALA A 131 14.21 -1.80 3.67
N GLY A 132 15.12 -1.36 4.53
CA GLY A 132 16.35 -2.11 4.86
C GLY A 132 16.06 -3.41 5.61
N GLN A 133 15.11 -3.38 6.54
CA GLN A 133 14.64 -4.58 7.24
C GLN A 133 14.01 -5.57 6.27
N LEU A 134 13.09 -5.11 5.42
CA LEU A 134 12.44 -5.99 4.45
C LEU A 134 13.45 -6.59 3.45
N LEU A 135 14.43 -5.80 2.99
CA LEU A 135 15.47 -6.30 2.09
C LEU A 135 16.29 -7.42 2.74
N SER A 136 16.71 -7.21 4.00
CA SER A 136 17.46 -8.20 4.77
C SER A 136 16.70 -9.52 4.89
N LEU A 137 15.38 -9.47 5.11
CA LEU A 137 14.53 -10.66 5.21
C LEU A 137 14.38 -11.45 3.90
N ILE A 138 14.54 -10.81 2.74
CA ILE A 138 14.47 -11.48 1.43
C ILE A 138 15.82 -12.11 1.04
N ASP A 139 16.92 -11.64 1.64
CA ASP A 139 18.28 -12.15 1.39
C ASP A 139 18.68 -13.35 2.27
N GLU A 140 17.89 -13.69 3.30
CA GLU A 140 18.06 -14.87 4.17
C GLU A 140 17.56 -16.18 3.53
#